data_AF-A0A2B1KB01-F1
#
_entry.id   AF-A0A2B1KB01-F1
#
_cell.length_a   1.000
_cell.length_b   1.000
_cell.length_c   1.000
_cell.angle_alpha   90.00
_cell.angle_beta   90.00
_cell.angle_gamma   90.00
#
_symmetry.space_group_name_H-M   'P 1'
#
loop_
_entity.id
_entity.type
_entity.pdbx_description
1 polymer ?
#
loop_
_entity_poly.entity_id
_entity_poly.type
_entity_poly.pdbx_seq_one_letter_code
_entity_poly.pdbx_strand_id
1 'polypeptide(L)' 'MELEEVIEEYVYHCIAKGFIQKTIKNKRQEMKQLKRFLMDEKRISKLKSENNLNQKAYMKLENEEAL' A
#
# COMPACT_ATOMS: atom_id res chain seq x y z
N MET A 1 -10.45 -4.56 -2.91
CA MET A 1 -10.49 -3.09 -2.89
C MET A 1 -10.01 -2.61 -4.25
N GLU A 2 -10.61 -1.57 -4.83
CA GLU A 2 -10.09 -1.01 -6.08
C GLU A 2 -8.69 -0.44 -5.83
N LEU A 3 -7.79 -0.59 -6.81
CA LEU A 3 -6.42 -0.09 -6.66
C LEU A 3 -6.37 1.43 -6.36
N GLU A 4 -7.33 2.18 -6.93
CA GLU A 4 -7.43 3.62 -6.68
C GLU A 4 -7.76 3.93 -5.22
N GLU A 5 -8.72 3.22 -4.64
CA GLU A 5 -9.13 3.38 -3.25
C GLU A 5 -7.94 3.12 -2.30
N VAL A 6 -7.18 2.06 -2.56
CA VAL A 6 -5.98 1.73 -1.77
C VAL A 6 -4.91 2.82 -1.86
N ILE A 7 -4.68 3.36 -3.06
CA ILE A 7 -3.71 4.42 -3.29
C ILE A 7 -4.12 5.71 -2.57
N GLU A 8 -5.40 6.08 -2.64
CA GLU A 8 -5.91 7.25 -1.93
C GLU A 8 -5.80 7.08 -0.42
N GLU A 9 -6.20 5.91 0.11
CA GLU A 9 -6.08 5.59 1.53
C GLU A 9 -4.64 5.72 2.02
N TYR A 10 -3.66 5.21 1.26
CA TYR A 10 -2.24 5.36 1.59
C TYR A 10 -1.78 6.82 1.63
N VAL A 11 -2.24 7.65 0.69
CA VAL A 11 -1.92 9.09 0.67
C VAL A 11 -2.55 9.78 1.88
N TYR A 12 -3.79 9.45 2.24
CA TYR A 12 -4.43 9.99 3.44
C TYR A 12 -3.72 9.56 4.72
N HIS A 13 -3.29 8.30 4.83
CA HIS A 13 -2.46 7.82 5.93
C HIS A 13 -1.18 8.67 6.07
N CYS A 14 -0.49 8.96 4.96
CA CYS A 14 0.71 9.78 4.97
C CYS A 14 0.45 11.23 5.43
N ILE A 15 -0.71 11.80 5.07
CA ILE A 15 -1.14 13.13 5.52
C ILE A 15 -1.41 13.10 7.03
N ALA A 16 -2.16 12.10 7.52
CA ALA A 16 -2.47 11.94 8.93
C ALA A 16 -1.22 11.73 9.79
N LYS A 17 -0.18 11.07 9.23
CA LYS A 17 1.13 10.90 9.85
C LYS A 17 1.97 12.19 9.93
N GLY A 18 1.50 13.30 9.33
CA GLY A 18 2.15 14.61 9.42
C GLY A 18 3.35 14.78 8.49
N PHE A 19 3.41 14.05 7.37
CA PHE A 19 4.48 14.25 6.39
C PHE A 19 4.42 15.65 5.78
N ILE A 20 5.59 16.26 5.60
CA ILE A 20 5.70 17.58 4.99
C ILE A 20 5.16 17.58 3.54
N GLN A 21 4.73 18.76 3.08
CA GLN A 21 4.10 18.90 1.76
C GLN A 21 4.96 18.37 0.60
N LYS A 22 6.29 18.58 0.65
CA LYS A 22 7.22 18.03 -0.35
C LYS A 22 7.18 16.51 -0.39
N THR A 23 7.14 15.85 0.77
CA THR A 23 7.05 14.39 0.89
C THR A 23 5.71 13.89 0.37
N ILE A 24 4.59 14.55 0.70
CA ILE A 24 3.27 14.18 0.17
C ILE A 24 3.24 14.29 -1.37
N LYS A 25 3.83 15.35 -1.93
CA LYS A 25 3.93 15.52 -3.39
C LYS A 25 4.72 14.38 -4.04
N ASN A 26 5.85 13.99 -3.44
CA ASN A 26 6.65 12.86 -3.93
C ASN A 26 5.87 11.55 -3.83
N LYS A 27 5.20 11.28 -2.69
CA LYS A 27 4.38 10.08 -2.49
C LYS A 27 3.26 9.97 -3.51
N ARG A 28 2.58 11.07 -3.84
CA ARG A 28 1.56 11.10 -4.91
C ARG A 28 2.14 10.73 -6.28
N GLN A 29 3.35 11.22 -6.59
CA GLN A 29 4.01 10.90 -7.85
C GLN A 29 4.42 9.42 -7.91
N GLU A 30 4.99 8.89 -6.82
CA GLU A 30 5.32 7.46 -6.68
C GLU A 30 4.07 6.59 -6.89
N MET A 31 2.96 6.93 -6.23
CA MET A 31 1.70 6.18 -6.37
C MET A 31 1.10 6.25 -7.78
N LYS A 32 1.23 7.39 -8.47
CA LYS A 32 0.80 7.52 -9.87
C LYS A 32 1.59 6.58 -10.79
N GLN A 33 2.90 6.46 -10.56
CA GLN A 33 3.75 5.53 -11.33
C GLN A 33 3.41 4.08 -10.99
N LEU A 34 3.20 3.76 -9.71
CA LEU A 34 2.79 2.44 -9.27
C LEU A 34 1.45 2.01 -9.88
N LYS A 35 0.44 2.91 -9.86
CA LYS A 35 -0.86 2.67 -10.50
C LYS A 35 -0.69 2.31 -11.98
N ARG A 36 0.10 3.10 -12.70
CA ARG A 36 0.37 2.88 -14.12
C ARG A 36 1.01 1.52 -14.36
N PHE A 37 2.04 1.17 -13.61
CA PHE A 37 2.70 -0.13 -13.70
C PHE A 37 1.72 -1.29 -13.45
N LEU A 38 0.92 -1.20 -12.38
CA LEU A 38 -0.03 -2.25 -12.01
C LEU A 38 -1.17 -2.40 -13.02
N MET A 39 -1.71 -1.30 -13.53
CA MET A 39 -2.81 -1.33 -14.51
C MET A 39 -2.33 -1.69 -15.92
N ASP A 40 -1.26 -1.06 -16.40
CA ASP A 40 -0.82 -1.19 -17.80
C ASP A 40 -0.03 -2.48 -18.00
N GLU A 41 0.92 -2.81 -17.11
CA GLU A 41 1.82 -3.94 -17.31
C GLU A 41 1.29 -5.22 -16.67
N LYS A 42 0.66 -5.12 -15.49
CA LYS A 42 0.18 -6.29 -14.74
C LYS A 42 -1.32 -6.55 -14.87
N ARG A 43 -2.07 -5.61 -15.47
CA ARG A 43 -3.55 -5.67 -15.59
C ARG A 43 -4.26 -5.90 -14.24
N ILE A 44 -3.67 -5.38 -13.17
CA ILE A 44 -4.21 -5.45 -11.81
C ILE A 44 -5.01 -4.17 -11.57
N SER A 45 -6.33 -4.27 -11.59
CA SER A 45 -7.25 -3.17 -11.25
C SER A 45 -7.79 -3.26 -9.82
N LYS A 46 -7.78 -4.47 -9.24
CA LYS A 46 -8.24 -4.73 -7.87
C LYS A 46 -7.17 -5.43 -7.07
N LEU A 47 -6.90 -4.91 -5.87
CA LEU A 47 -6.11 -5.62 -4.89
C LEU A 47 -7.04 -6.57 -4.14
N LYS A 48 -6.67 -7.86 -4.13
CA LYS A 48 -7.26 -8.83 -3.22
C LYS A 48 -6.87 -8.40 -1.82
N SER A 49 -7.84 -8.22 -0.93
CA SER A 49 -7.52 -8.07 0.49
C SER A 49 -6.82 -9.35 0.91
N GLU A 50 -5.57 -9.23 1.38
CA GLU A 50 -4.99 -10.33 2.14
C GLU A 50 -5.85 -10.54 3.36
N ASN A 51 -6.29 -11.78 3.56
CA ASN A 51 -7.10 -12.13 4.71
C ASN A 51 -6.28 -11.83 5.98
N ASN A 52 -6.81 -11.02 6.90
CA ASN A 52 -6.10 -10.62 8.13
C ASN A 52 -5.56 -11.81 8.94
N LEU A 53 -6.14 -13.01 8.75
CA LEU A 53 -5.64 -14.28 9.30
C LEU A 53 -4.23 -14.62 8.79
N ASN A 54 -3.96 -14.39 7.51
CA ASN A 54 -2.65 -14.66 6.89
C ASN A 54 -1.60 -13.66 7.37
N GLN A 55 -1.98 -12.39 7.55
CA GLN A 55 -1.09 -11.38 8.13
C GLN A 55 -0.74 -11.69 9.59
N LYS A 56 -1.72 -12.13 10.39
CA LYS A 56 -1.47 -12.60 11.77
C LYS A 56 -0.60 -13.86 11.81
N ALA A 57 -0.78 -14.78 10.86
CA ALA A 57 0.06 -15.97 10.75
C ALA A 57 1.51 -15.62 10.39
N TYR A 58 1.70 -14.71 9.43
CA TYR A 58 3.02 -14.20 9.03
C TYR A 58 3.72 -13.44 10.17
N MET A 59 3.02 -12.54 10.86
CA MET A 59 3.58 -11.85 12.03
C MET A 59 3.93 -12.79 13.19
N LYS A 60 3.24 -13.93 13.34
CA LYS A 60 3.62 -14.96 14.31
C LYS A 60 4.90 -15.69 13.87
N LEU A 61 4.98 -16.08 12.60
CA LEU A 61 6.18 -16.71 12.03
C LEU A 61 7.42 -15.81 12.18
N GLU A 62 7.34 -14.52 11.84
CA GLU A 62 8.48 -13.60 12.00
C GLU A 62 8.89 -13.40 13.48
N ASN A 63 7.93 -13.44 14.42
CA ASN A 63 8.25 -13.36 15.85
C ASN A 63 8.86 -14.66 16.40
N GLU A 64 8.53 -15.82 15.82
CA GLU A 64 9.09 -17.11 16.18
C GLU A 64 10.49 -17.32 15.58
N GLU A 65 10.79 -16.76 14.40
CA GLU A 65 12.13 -16.79 13.79
C GLU A 65 13.11 -15.76 14.39
N ALA A 66 12.62 -14.75 15.11
CA ALA A 66 13.43 -13.74 15.78
C ALA A 66 13.92 -14.12 17.20
N LEU A 67 13.70 -15.38 17.62
CA LEU A 67 14.00 -15.92 18.96
C LEU A 67 14.93 -17.15 18.87
#